data_AF-A0A7R8ZXD1-F1
#
_entry.id   AF-A0A7R8ZXD1-F1
#
_cell.length_a   1.000
_cell.length_b   1.000
_cell.length_c   1.000
_cell.angle_alpha   90.00
_cell.angle_beta   90.00
_cell.angle_gamma   90.00
#
_symmetry.space_group_name_H-M   'P 1'
#
loop_
_entity.id
_entity.type
_entity.pdbx_description
1 polymer ?
#
loop_
_entity_poly.entity_id
_entity_poly.type
_entity_poly.pdbx_seq_one_letter_code
_entity_poly.pdbx_strand_id
1 'polypeptide(L)'
;MSGRCGTCRCKVTEGQVLDGGPETGRPHSAKAGDVLACQATLTGACTIEVPDVGEVVTHPAKIIKGTVTSIEQVTHDIRRIKVKLVKPLEFSPGQYATLQFTPEHIRPYSMAGLPGDNEMEFQIRQVHGGRVTEYIFGDLKEGANIRISGPLGTAYLRRKH
;
A
#
# COMPACT_ATOMS: atom_id res chain seq x y z
N MET A 1 12.93 -4.58 -1.25
CA MET A 1 12.08 -3.39 -1.54
C MET A 1 12.64 -2.71 -2.79
N SER A 2 11.84 -2.01 -3.60
CA SER A 2 12.27 -1.48 -4.92
C SER A 2 12.45 0.05 -4.98
N GLY A 3 12.33 0.74 -3.85
CA GLY A 3 12.49 2.20 -3.78
C GLY A 3 11.39 3.04 -4.47
N ARG A 4 10.36 2.44 -5.09
CA ARG A 4 9.44 3.20 -5.97
C ARG A 4 8.38 4.06 -5.27
N CYS A 5 8.04 3.76 -4.01
CA CYS A 5 6.91 4.44 -3.36
C CYS A 5 7.26 5.76 -2.66
N GLY A 6 8.55 6.04 -2.40
CA GLY A 6 8.99 7.26 -1.70
C GLY A 6 8.57 7.39 -0.23
N THR A 7 7.83 6.42 0.34
CA THR A 7 7.31 6.48 1.72
C THR A 7 8.40 6.47 2.79
N CYS A 8 9.50 5.77 2.54
CA CYS A 8 10.61 5.62 3.47
C CYS A 8 11.64 6.76 3.37
N ARG A 9 11.23 7.92 2.84
CA ARG A 9 12.09 9.09 2.73
C ARG A 9 12.53 9.55 4.12
N CYS A 10 13.82 9.77 4.28
CA CYS A 10 14.40 10.47 5.40
C CYS A 10 15.58 11.31 4.93
N LYS A 11 16.04 12.21 5.79
CA LYS A 11 17.22 13.04 5.54
C LYS A 11 18.35 12.58 6.45
N VAL A 12 19.53 12.35 5.91
CA VAL A 12 20.74 12.10 6.72
C VAL A 12 21.25 13.44 7.23
N THR A 13 21.29 13.62 8.56
CA THR A 13 21.77 14.85 9.20
C THR A 13 23.23 14.73 9.64
N GLU A 14 23.66 13.53 10.00
CA GLU A 14 25.05 13.22 10.39
C GLU A 14 25.46 11.83 9.90
N GLY A 15 26.74 11.64 9.58
CA GLY A 15 27.27 10.39 9.04
C GLY A 15 27.01 10.21 7.55
N GLN A 16 27.16 8.98 7.05
CA GLN A 16 26.98 8.63 5.64
C GLN A 16 26.28 7.29 5.49
N VAL A 17 25.58 7.13 4.36
CA VAL A 17 24.95 5.87 3.93
C VAL A 17 25.32 5.61 2.48
N LEU A 18 25.37 4.34 2.09
CA LEU A 18 25.42 3.96 0.68
C LEU A 18 24.01 3.97 0.13
N ASP A 19 23.72 4.91 -0.77
CA ASP A 19 22.43 5.01 -1.43
C ASP A 19 22.41 4.13 -2.69
N GLY A 20 21.67 3.02 -2.62
CA GLY A 20 21.45 2.10 -3.74
C GLY A 20 20.10 2.29 -4.45
N GLY A 21 19.35 3.35 -4.14
CA GLY A 21 17.98 3.52 -4.60
C GLY A 21 17.87 4.06 -6.04
N PRO A 22 16.87 3.63 -6.82
CA PRO A 22 16.63 4.21 -8.15
C PRO A 22 16.09 5.65 -8.05
N GLU A 23 16.50 6.52 -8.98
CA GLU A 23 16.05 7.93 -9.06
C GLU A 23 14.52 8.06 -9.14
N THR A 24 13.82 7.08 -9.72
CA THR A 24 12.35 7.09 -9.89
C THR A 24 11.56 7.20 -8.57
N GLY A 25 12.17 6.87 -7.43
CA GLY A 25 11.55 7.03 -6.11
C GLY A 25 11.89 8.34 -5.41
N ARG A 26 12.83 9.11 -5.96
CA ARG A 26 13.25 10.41 -5.46
C ARG A 26 12.37 11.49 -6.10
N PRO A 27 11.98 12.53 -5.34
CA PRO A 27 11.20 13.62 -5.88
C PRO A 27 12.13 14.49 -6.72
N HIS A 28 11.56 15.19 -7.69
CA HIS A 28 12.32 16.09 -8.55
C HIS A 28 12.99 17.25 -7.77
N SER A 29 12.55 17.48 -6.52
CA SER A 29 13.05 18.47 -5.56
C SER A 29 13.93 17.88 -4.46
N ALA A 30 14.56 16.71 -4.67
CA ALA A 30 15.44 16.09 -3.69
C ALA A 30 16.52 17.09 -3.22
N LYS A 31 16.49 17.43 -1.93
CA LYS A 31 17.52 18.28 -1.33
C LYS A 31 18.74 17.42 -0.99
N ALA A 32 19.91 18.04 -0.88
CA ALA A 32 21.11 17.35 -0.43
C ALA A 32 20.84 16.64 0.92
N GLY A 33 21.11 15.33 0.98
CA GLY A 33 20.92 14.50 2.17
C GLY A 33 19.62 13.67 2.21
N ASP A 34 18.69 13.84 1.27
CA ASP A 34 17.49 13.00 1.17
C ASP A 34 17.83 11.61 0.62
N VAL A 35 17.42 10.56 1.34
CA VAL A 35 17.60 9.16 0.93
C VAL A 35 16.31 8.35 1.10
N LEU A 36 16.25 7.19 0.44
CA LEU A 36 15.19 6.21 0.66
C LEU A 36 15.68 5.15 1.63
N ALA A 37 15.18 5.14 2.87
CA ALA A 37 15.64 4.21 3.90
C ALA A 37 15.51 2.73 3.50
N CYS A 38 14.55 2.39 2.61
CA CYS A 38 14.40 1.01 2.13
C CYS A 38 15.42 0.59 1.05
N GLN A 39 16.27 1.51 0.59
CA GLN A 39 17.34 1.30 -0.40
C GLN A 39 18.72 1.75 0.11
N ALA A 40 18.78 2.48 1.22
CA ALA A 40 20.03 2.90 1.84
C ALA A 40 20.64 1.75 2.66
N THR A 41 21.97 1.62 2.58
CA THR A 41 22.76 0.68 3.38
C THR A 41 23.66 1.45 4.34
N LEU A 42 23.65 1.08 5.62
CA LEU A 42 24.47 1.72 6.65
C LEU A 42 25.95 1.32 6.49
N THR A 43 26.85 2.30 6.46
CA THR A 43 28.32 2.08 6.46
C THR A 43 29.00 2.46 7.76
N GLY A 44 28.25 3.02 8.70
CA GLY A 44 28.71 3.46 10.01
C GLY A 44 27.57 4.07 10.81
N ALA A 45 27.88 4.66 11.96
CA ALA A 45 26.91 5.43 12.74
C ALA A 45 26.43 6.64 11.93
N CYS A 46 25.11 6.85 11.89
CA CYS A 46 24.50 8.00 11.24
C CYS A 46 23.25 8.45 12.00
N THR A 47 22.91 9.73 11.85
CA THR A 47 21.69 10.34 12.38
C THR A 47 20.76 10.66 11.20
N ILE A 48 19.48 10.32 11.32
CA ILE A 48 18.47 10.65 10.32
C ILE A 48 17.36 11.50 10.92
N GLU A 49 16.86 12.42 10.12
CA GLU A 49 15.62 13.14 10.35
C GLU A 49 14.52 12.47 9.53
N VAL A 50 13.47 12.01 10.21
CA VAL A 50 12.24 11.52 9.58
C VAL A 50 11.21 12.66 9.55
N PRO A 51 10.39 12.76 8.49
CA PRO A 51 9.33 13.75 8.44
C PRO A 51 8.45 13.69 9.70
N ASP A 52 8.00 14.85 10.16
CA ASP A 52 7.24 14.98 11.41
C ASP A 52 6.05 13.99 11.43
N VAL A 53 6.01 13.18 12.48
CA VAL A 53 4.99 12.14 12.69
C VAL A 53 3.65 12.78 13.07
N GLY A 54 3.65 14.05 13.51
CA GLY A 54 2.48 14.78 14.04
C GLY A 54 1.30 14.94 13.08
N GLU A 55 1.47 14.70 11.79
CA GLU A 55 0.40 14.75 10.78
C GLU A 55 0.05 13.38 10.18
N VAL A 56 0.71 12.31 10.63
CA VAL A 56 0.47 10.96 10.12
C VAL A 56 -0.73 10.36 10.83
N VAL A 57 -1.86 10.20 10.13
CA VAL A 57 -2.99 9.43 10.67
C VAL A 57 -2.55 7.97 10.74
N THR A 58 -2.17 7.53 11.94
CA THR A 58 -1.73 6.16 12.20
C THR A 58 -2.92 5.31 12.62
N HIS A 59 -3.56 4.68 11.65
CA HIS A 59 -4.47 3.57 11.92
C HIS A 59 -3.65 2.31 12.21
N PRO A 60 -3.98 1.53 13.27
CA PRO A 60 -3.21 0.34 13.61
C PRO A 60 -3.35 -0.71 12.51
N ALA A 61 -2.22 -1.08 11.91
CA ALA A 61 -2.19 -2.14 10.90
C ALA A 61 -2.55 -3.49 11.53
N LYS A 62 -3.50 -4.20 10.93
CA LYS A 62 -4.00 -5.51 11.38
C LYS A 62 -4.10 -6.47 10.21
N ILE A 63 -4.03 -7.77 10.52
CA ILE A 63 -4.38 -8.83 9.58
C ILE A 63 -5.80 -9.29 9.91
N ILE A 64 -6.72 -9.08 8.97
CA ILE A 64 -8.15 -9.37 9.15
C ILE A 64 -8.59 -10.32 8.05
N LYS A 65 -9.39 -11.33 8.40
CA LYS A 65 -10.03 -12.22 7.42
C LYS A 65 -11.22 -11.50 6.79
N GLY A 66 -11.41 -11.70 5.49
CA GLY A 66 -12.57 -11.21 4.77
C GLY A 66 -13.10 -12.24 3.80
N THR A 67 -14.32 -12.03 3.35
CA THR A 67 -14.99 -12.85 2.34
C THR A 67 -15.33 -11.96 1.17
N VAL A 68 -14.97 -12.37 -0.05
CA VAL A 68 -15.36 -11.67 -1.28
C VAL A 68 -16.85 -11.80 -1.45
N THR A 69 -17.57 -10.69 -1.45
CA THR A 69 -19.04 -10.67 -1.55
C THR A 69 -19.53 -10.31 -2.94
N SER A 70 -18.73 -9.61 -3.73
CA SER A 70 -19.06 -9.28 -5.11
C SER A 70 -17.81 -9.12 -5.98
N ILE A 71 -17.90 -9.59 -7.23
CA ILE A 71 -16.89 -9.36 -8.28
C ILE A 71 -17.62 -8.83 -9.52
N GLU A 72 -17.54 -7.52 -9.75
CA GLU A 72 -18.20 -6.84 -10.86
C GLU A 72 -17.17 -6.45 -11.93
N GLN A 73 -17.48 -6.72 -13.20
CA GLN A 73 -16.69 -6.19 -14.33
C GLN A 73 -17.17 -4.77 -14.65
N VAL A 74 -16.33 -3.77 -14.36
CA VAL A 74 -16.66 -2.35 -14.55
C VAL A 74 -16.24 -1.85 -15.93
N THR A 75 -15.12 -2.38 -16.46
CA THR A 75 -14.64 -2.11 -17.81
C THR A 75 -14.12 -3.40 -18.45
N HIS A 76 -13.56 -3.31 -19.66
CA HIS A 76 -12.88 -4.43 -20.31
C HIS A 76 -11.69 -4.99 -19.51
N ASP A 77 -11.05 -4.17 -18.67
CA ASP A 77 -9.84 -4.51 -17.93
C ASP A 77 -9.89 -4.17 -16.43
N ILE A 78 -11.04 -3.75 -15.88
CA ILE A 78 -11.17 -3.41 -14.46
C ILE A 78 -12.29 -4.23 -13.81
N ARG A 79 -11.95 -4.84 -12.66
CA ARG A 79 -12.91 -5.46 -11.75
C ARG A 79 -13.06 -4.64 -10.48
N ARG A 80 -14.30 -4.43 -10.05
CA ARG A 80 -14.63 -3.99 -8.70
C ARG A 80 -14.83 -5.22 -7.84
N ILE A 81 -14.13 -5.28 -6.71
CA ILE A 81 -14.22 -6.35 -5.73
C ILE A 81 -14.70 -5.76 -4.42
N LYS A 82 -15.78 -6.33 -3.87
CA LYS A 82 -16.24 -6.01 -2.52
C LYS A 82 -15.89 -7.14 -1.56
N VAL A 83 -15.44 -6.77 -0.37
CA VAL A 83 -15.00 -7.70 0.68
C VAL A 83 -15.63 -7.32 2.00
N LYS A 84 -16.37 -8.26 2.58
CA LYS A 84 -16.88 -8.13 3.94
C LYS A 84 -15.83 -8.64 4.93
N LEU A 85 -15.46 -7.81 5.91
CA LEU A 85 -14.48 -8.17 6.93
C LEU A 85 -15.14 -8.77 8.17
N VAL A 86 -14.44 -9.70 8.81
CA VAL A 86 -14.91 -10.28 10.10
C VAL A 86 -14.78 -9.29 11.26
N LYS A 87 -13.94 -8.26 11.11
CA LYS A 87 -13.75 -7.15 12.05
C LYS A 87 -13.55 -5.87 11.25
N PRO A 88 -13.99 -4.71 11.75
CA PRO A 88 -13.77 -3.44 11.07
C PRO A 88 -12.28 -3.13 10.94
N LEU A 89 -11.95 -2.44 9.84
CA LEU A 89 -10.63 -1.87 9.61
C LEU A 89 -10.78 -0.36 9.42
N GLU A 90 -10.20 0.42 10.33
CA GLU A 90 -10.12 1.87 10.19
C GLU A 90 -9.01 2.24 9.21
N PHE A 91 -9.26 3.20 8.34
CA PHE A 91 -8.30 3.69 7.36
C PHE A 91 -8.63 5.14 6.98
N SER A 92 -7.68 5.82 6.34
CA SER A 92 -7.88 7.14 5.73
C SER A 92 -8.00 7.02 4.20
N PRO A 93 -8.93 7.74 3.54
CA PRO A 93 -9.07 7.70 2.08
C PRO A 93 -7.75 8.03 1.38
N GLY A 94 -7.31 7.11 0.50
CA GLY A 94 -6.02 7.15 -0.19
C GLY A 94 -5.04 6.07 0.27
N GLN A 95 -5.24 5.49 1.45
CA GLN A 95 -4.46 4.34 1.91
C GLN A 95 -4.74 3.08 1.08
N TYR A 96 -3.86 2.09 1.21
CA TYR A 96 -4.00 0.78 0.58
C TYR A 96 -3.92 -0.36 1.60
N ALA A 97 -4.31 -1.56 1.19
CA ALA A 97 -4.12 -2.77 1.98
C ALA A 97 -3.53 -3.89 1.12
N THR A 98 -2.77 -4.78 1.73
CA THR A 98 -2.28 -6.00 1.05
C THR A 98 -3.38 -7.05 1.09
N LEU A 99 -3.86 -7.44 -0.10
CA LEU A 99 -4.81 -8.54 -0.27
C LEU A 99 -4.06 -9.83 -0.54
N GLN A 100 -4.35 -10.85 0.26
CA GLN A 100 -3.89 -12.21 0.08
C GLN A 100 -5.11 -13.09 -0.27
N PHE A 101 -5.17 -13.52 -1.53
CA PHE A 101 -6.21 -14.43 -2.02
C PHE A 101 -5.82 -15.91 -1.80
N THR A 102 -4.55 -16.23 -2.04
CA THR A 102 -3.91 -17.53 -1.74
C THR A 102 -2.47 -17.29 -1.26
N PRO A 103 -1.72 -18.31 -0.81
CA PRO A 103 -0.30 -18.15 -0.47
C PRO A 103 0.57 -17.53 -1.58
N GLU A 104 0.18 -17.69 -2.85
CA GLU A 104 0.94 -17.22 -4.01
C GLU A 104 0.41 -15.91 -4.61
N HIS A 105 -0.83 -15.53 -4.25
CA HIS A 105 -1.54 -14.38 -4.78
C HIS A 105 -1.67 -13.28 -3.73
N ILE A 106 -0.61 -12.48 -3.58
CA ILE A 106 -0.50 -11.42 -2.57
C ILE A 106 -0.09 -10.11 -3.22
N ARG A 107 -0.94 -9.08 -3.16
CA ARG A 107 -0.60 -7.74 -3.70
C ARG A 107 -1.27 -6.59 -2.93
N PRO A 108 -0.64 -5.41 -2.89
CA PRO A 108 -1.26 -4.20 -2.38
C PRO A 108 -2.28 -3.63 -3.37
N TYR A 109 -3.45 -3.23 -2.87
CA TYR A 109 -4.49 -2.51 -3.60
C TYR A 109 -5.05 -1.36 -2.77
N SER A 110 -5.25 -0.21 -3.40
CA SER A 110 -5.86 0.96 -2.75
C SER A 110 -7.32 0.69 -2.42
N MET A 111 -7.74 1.17 -1.25
CA MET A 111 -9.14 1.09 -0.82
C MET A 111 -9.93 2.16 -1.57
N ALA A 112 -10.97 1.74 -2.27
CA ALA A 112 -11.80 2.59 -3.14
C ALA A 112 -13.13 3.02 -2.48
N GLY A 113 -13.41 2.54 -1.26
CA GLY A 113 -14.57 2.93 -0.45
C GLY A 113 -14.26 3.99 0.59
N LEU A 114 -15.28 4.35 1.39
CA LEU A 114 -15.17 5.31 2.49
C LEU A 114 -14.98 4.60 3.84
N PRO A 115 -14.28 5.25 4.80
CA PRO A 115 -14.23 4.75 6.16
C PRO A 115 -15.64 4.66 6.74
N GLY A 116 -16.00 3.49 7.29
CA GLY A 116 -17.33 3.23 7.84
C GLY A 116 -18.29 2.51 6.89
N ASP A 117 -17.91 2.31 5.63
CA ASP A 117 -18.68 1.43 4.74
C ASP A 117 -18.73 0.00 5.29
N ASN A 118 -19.86 -0.69 5.07
CA ASN A 118 -20.06 -2.06 5.55
C ASN A 118 -19.11 -3.08 4.91
N GLU A 119 -18.58 -2.75 3.72
CA GLU A 119 -17.68 -3.60 2.94
C GLU A 119 -16.53 -2.76 2.41
N MET A 120 -15.37 -3.40 2.27
CA MET A 120 -14.21 -2.80 1.62
C MET A 120 -14.36 -2.92 0.11
N GLU A 121 -14.13 -1.84 -0.63
CA GLU A 121 -14.11 -1.84 -2.09
C GLU A 121 -12.68 -1.73 -2.63
N PHE A 122 -12.37 -2.50 -3.67
CA PHE A 122 -11.14 -2.42 -4.44
C PHE A 122 -11.46 -2.40 -5.94
N GLN A 123 -10.72 -1.59 -6.70
CA GLN A 123 -10.81 -1.56 -8.16
C GLN A 123 -9.48 -2.01 -8.74
N ILE A 124 -9.51 -3.14 -9.43
CA ILE A 124 -8.31 -3.86 -9.84
C ILE A 124 -8.27 -3.95 -11.36
N ARG A 125 -7.25 -3.32 -11.94
CA ARG A 125 -6.94 -3.42 -13.36
C ARG A 125 -6.21 -4.72 -13.68
N GLN A 126 -6.55 -5.35 -14.78
CA GLN A 126 -5.84 -6.51 -15.30
C GLN A 126 -4.45 -6.12 -15.80
N VAL A 127 -3.46 -6.90 -15.41
CA VAL A 127 -2.11 -6.86 -15.99
C VAL A 127 -1.89 -8.17 -16.74
N HIS A 128 -1.63 -8.09 -18.03
CA HIS A 128 -1.35 -9.27 -18.86
C HIS A 128 -0.05 -9.95 -18.41
N GLY A 129 -0.06 -11.27 -18.20
CA GLY A 129 1.04 -12.01 -17.58
C GLY A 129 1.18 -11.77 -16.06
N GLY A 130 0.24 -11.01 -15.47
CA GLY A 130 0.26 -10.67 -14.06
C GLY A 130 -0.34 -11.78 -13.20
N ARG A 131 0.50 -12.52 -12.49
CA ARG A 131 0.10 -13.66 -11.61
C ARG A 131 -1.18 -13.40 -10.79
N VAL A 132 -1.24 -12.29 -10.07
CA VAL A 132 -2.38 -12.01 -9.17
C VAL A 132 -3.61 -11.53 -9.94
N THR A 133 -3.44 -10.69 -10.95
CA THR A 133 -4.56 -10.18 -11.72
C THR A 133 -5.17 -11.25 -12.62
N GLU A 134 -4.39 -12.19 -13.15
CA GLU A 134 -4.91 -13.33 -13.89
C GLU A 134 -5.75 -14.24 -12.99
N TYR A 135 -5.29 -14.53 -11.77
CA TYR A 135 -6.10 -15.25 -10.77
C TYR A 135 -7.41 -14.52 -10.43
N ILE A 136 -7.34 -13.20 -10.20
CA ILE A 136 -8.54 -12.39 -9.93
C ILE A 136 -9.50 -12.42 -11.12
N PHE A 137 -8.99 -12.48 -12.35
CA PHE A 137 -9.78 -12.43 -13.57
C PHE A 137 -10.33 -13.81 -14.01
N GLY A 138 -9.64 -14.91 -13.73
CA GLY A 138 -10.10 -16.26 -14.09
C GLY A 138 -10.79 -17.00 -12.95
N ASP A 139 -10.09 -17.09 -11.81
CA ASP A 139 -10.34 -18.13 -10.81
C ASP A 139 -11.06 -17.62 -9.56
N LEU A 140 -10.88 -16.36 -9.20
CA LEU A 140 -11.51 -15.79 -8.01
C LEU A 140 -13.05 -15.85 -8.14
N LYS A 141 -13.71 -16.33 -7.08
CA LYS A 141 -15.17 -16.42 -6.98
C LYS A 141 -15.68 -15.69 -5.74
N GLU A 142 -16.93 -15.27 -5.80
CA GLU A 142 -17.68 -14.81 -4.63
C GLU A 142 -17.73 -15.94 -3.58
N GLY A 143 -17.71 -15.57 -2.30
CA GLY A 143 -17.56 -16.49 -1.19
C GLY A 143 -16.11 -16.87 -0.86
N ALA A 144 -15.12 -16.49 -1.68
CA ALA A 144 -13.72 -16.77 -1.39
C ALA A 144 -13.24 -16.05 -0.12
N ASN A 145 -12.52 -16.79 0.72
CA ASN A 145 -11.89 -16.24 1.92
C ASN A 145 -10.53 -15.65 1.58
N ILE A 146 -10.29 -14.41 2.01
CA ILE A 146 -9.04 -13.69 1.79
C ILE A 146 -8.51 -13.12 3.12
N ARG A 147 -7.23 -12.75 3.15
CA ARG A 147 -6.66 -11.95 4.24
C ARG A 147 -6.35 -10.55 3.75
N ILE A 148 -6.72 -9.56 4.55
CA ILE A 148 -6.38 -8.16 4.35
C ILE A 148 -5.37 -7.76 5.41
N SER A 149 -4.22 -7.22 4.99
CA SER A 149 -3.20 -6.66 5.89
C SER A 149 -3.07 -5.17 5.64
N GLY A 150 -3.47 -4.36 6.62
CA GLY A 150 -3.46 -2.90 6.50
C GLY A 150 -4.17 -2.18 7.65
N PRO A 151 -4.46 -0.89 7.50
CA PRO A 151 -4.11 -0.08 6.33
C PRO A 151 -2.61 0.22 6.26
N LEU A 152 -2.15 0.56 5.06
CA LEU A 152 -0.77 0.91 4.74
C LEU A 152 -0.77 2.19 3.89
N GLY A 153 0.39 2.85 3.86
CA GLY A 153 0.61 4.03 3.04
C GLY A 153 0.35 5.35 3.77
N THR A 154 1.09 6.36 3.34
CA THR A 154 1.08 7.73 3.89
C THR A 154 0.47 8.75 2.92
N ALA A 155 0.04 8.30 1.73
CA ALA A 155 -0.70 9.10 0.77
C ALA A 155 -2.19 8.98 1.07
N TYR A 156 -2.73 9.92 1.83
CA TYR A 156 -4.16 10.00 2.13
C TYR A 156 -4.60 11.46 2.25
N LEU A 157 -5.90 11.70 2.21
CA LEU A 157 -6.48 13.03 2.35
C LEU A 157 -6.10 13.66 3.70
N ARG A 158 -5.27 14.71 3.66
CA ARG A 158 -4.97 15.55 4.84
C ARG A 158 -6.05 16.62 4.98
N ARG A 159 -6.62 16.75 6.18
CA ARG A 159 -7.66 17.75 6.48
C ARG A 159 -7.11 19.07 7.01
N LYS A 160 -5.83 19.11 7.40
CA LYS A 160 -5.14 20.32 7.82
C LYS A 160 -4.01 20.59 6.84
N HIS A 161 -3.92 21.84 6.42
CA HIS A 161 -2.88 22.41 5.55
C HIS A 161 -1.75 22.96 6.40
#